data_AF-A0A0B6XWL3-F1
#
_entry.id   AF-A0A0B6XWL3-F1
#
_cell.length_a   1.000
_cell.length_b   1.000
_cell.length_c   1.000
_cell.angle_alpha   90.00
_cell.angle_beta   90.00
_cell.angle_gamma   90.00
#
_symmetry.space_group_name_H-M   'P 1'
#
loop_
_entity.id
_entity.type
_entity.pdbx_description
1 polymer ?
#
loop_
_entity_poly.entity_id
_entity_poly.type
_entity_poly.pdbx_seq_one_letter_code
_entity_poly.pdbx_strand_id
1 'polypeptide(L)'
;GGVYALLGAHLAAIVINWKEMNYKCMDPEEMEDNACGGICRVLLSAPVRLAIILILVIPDFALAVYRRVSAPESNKVGVTAHIGGFLAGVMLGIVILRNINRLTWEKTLGWITLAIYLTFVAFCAMFNGFYDGYPKTDWSGY
;
A
#
# COMPACT_ATOMS: atom_id res chain seq x y z
N GLY A 1 11.00 0.33 1.92
CA GLY A 1 9.85 1.11 1.42
C GLY A 1 9.01 0.37 0.39
N GLY A 2 9.61 -0.20 -0.66
CA GLY A 2 8.86 -0.77 -1.81
C GLY A 2 7.82 -1.86 -1.47
N VAL A 3 8.17 -2.83 -0.61
CA VAL A 3 7.20 -3.89 -0.20
C VAL A 3 5.95 -3.28 0.46
N TYR A 4 6.16 -2.29 1.34
CA TYR A 4 5.07 -1.56 1.99
C TYR A 4 4.23 -0.76 1.00
N ALA A 5 4.83 -0.23 -0.06
CA ALA A 5 4.08 0.41 -1.14
C ALA A 5 3.18 -0.57 -1.90
N LEU A 6 3.66 -1.79 -2.17
CA LEU A 6 2.82 -2.84 -2.77
C LEU A 6 1.67 -3.23 -1.85
N LEU A 7 1.91 -3.36 -0.55
CA LEU A 7 0.88 -3.65 0.45
C LEU A 7 -0.17 -2.54 0.53
N GLY A 8 0.25 -1.28 0.57
CA GLY A 8 -0.65 -0.13 0.55
C GLY A 8 -1.50 -0.05 -0.72
N ALA A 9 -0.89 -0.35 -1.88
CA ALA A 9 -1.59 -0.39 -3.16
C ALA A 9 -2.66 -1.50 -3.17
N HIS A 10 -2.34 -2.70 -2.69
CA HIS A 10 -3.31 -3.79 -2.58
C HIS A 10 -4.46 -3.47 -1.63
N LEU A 11 -4.17 -2.82 -0.50
CA LEU A 11 -5.20 -2.34 0.41
C LEU A 11 -6.14 -1.34 -0.28
N ALA A 12 -5.60 -0.36 -1.01
CA ALA A 12 -6.40 0.59 -1.77
C ALA A 12 -7.32 -0.08 -2.80
N ALA A 13 -6.82 -1.08 -3.53
CA ALA A 13 -7.64 -1.85 -4.46
C ALA A 13 -8.77 -2.62 -3.77
N ILE A 14 -8.52 -3.20 -2.59
CA ILE A 14 -9.55 -3.90 -1.81
C ILE A 14 -10.61 -2.91 -1.33
N VAL A 15 -10.21 -1.74 -0.83
CA VAL A 15 -11.14 -0.73 -0.31
C VAL A 15 -12.04 -0.17 -1.41
N ILE A 16 -11.47 0.20 -2.56
CA ILE A 16 -12.27 0.72 -3.68
C ILE A 16 -13.21 -0.34 -4.25
N ASN A 17 -12.73 -1.58 -4.39
CA ASN A 17 -13.53 -2.65 -4.98
C ASN A 17 -14.32 -3.46 -3.93
N TRP A 18 -14.45 -2.97 -2.70
CA TRP A 18 -15.00 -3.74 -1.57
C TRP A 18 -16.41 -4.27 -1.88
N LYS A 19 -17.28 -3.41 -2.40
CA LYS A 19 -18.65 -3.78 -2.76
C LYS A 19 -18.70 -4.85 -3.85
N GLU A 20 -17.90 -4.69 -4.89
CA GLU A 20 -17.85 -5.61 -6.02
C GLU A 20 -17.29 -6.98 -5.63
N MET A 21 -16.25 -6.99 -4.80
CA MET A 21 -15.61 -8.22 -4.32
C MET A 21 -16.49 -8.99 -3.32
N ASN A 22 -17.34 -8.31 -2.56
CA ASN A 22 -18.30 -8.95 -1.66
C ASN A 22 -19.60 -9.38 -2.36
N TYR A 23 -20.03 -8.68 -3.41
CA TYR A 23 -21.22 -9.06 -4.17
C TYR A 23 -20.97 -10.40 -4.92
N LYS A 24 -19.84 -10.50 -5.61
CA LYS A 24 -19.42 -11.73 -6.34
C LYS A 24 -19.19 -12.95 -5.45
N CYS A 25 -18.95 -12.77 -4.15
CA CYS A 25 -18.82 -13.89 -3.23
C CYS A 25 -20.18 -14.37 -2.67
N MET A 26 -21.28 -13.65 -2.91
CA MET A 26 -22.60 -13.94 -2.35
C MET A 26 -23.69 -14.14 -3.42
N ASP A 27 -23.34 -14.12 -4.71
CA ASP A 27 -24.26 -14.44 -5.81
C ASP A 27 -24.60 -15.95 -5.85
N PRO A 28 -25.87 -16.35 -5.67
CA PRO A 28 -26.28 -17.76 -5.62
C PRO A 28 -26.16 -18.50 -6.95
N GLU A 29 -26.30 -17.82 -8.09
CA GLU A 29 -26.20 -18.42 -9.44
C GLU A 29 -24.77 -18.88 -9.75
N GLU A 30 -23.75 -18.21 -9.20
CA GLU A 30 -22.36 -18.62 -9.36
C GLU A 30 -21.86 -19.59 -8.27
N MET A 31 -22.72 -19.94 -7.30
CA MET A 31 -22.47 -20.95 -6.25
C MET A 31 -22.77 -22.38 -6.73
N GLU A 32 -23.33 -22.55 -7.93
CA GLU A 32 -23.62 -23.86 -8.53
C GLU A 32 -22.36 -24.58 -9.07
N ASP A 33 -21.24 -23.87 -9.22
CA ASP A 33 -19.98 -24.43 -9.69
C ASP A 33 -19.25 -25.25 -8.60
N ASN A 34 -18.95 -26.50 -8.94
CA ASN A 34 -17.98 -27.44 -8.36
C ASN A 34 -17.11 -26.87 -7.20
N ALA A 35 -17.14 -27.52 -6.03
CA ALA A 35 -16.54 -27.11 -4.74
C ALA A 35 -15.17 -26.39 -4.79
N CYS A 36 -14.30 -26.70 -5.76
CA CYS A 36 -13.04 -26.00 -6.01
C CYS A 36 -13.23 -24.51 -6.38
N GLY A 37 -14.25 -24.19 -7.19
CA GLY A 37 -14.66 -22.83 -7.54
C GLY A 37 -15.12 -22.04 -6.32
N GLY A 38 -15.92 -22.66 -5.45
CA GLY A 38 -16.35 -22.06 -4.18
C GLY A 38 -15.18 -21.72 -3.25
N ILE A 39 -14.21 -22.63 -3.09
CA ILE A 39 -13.01 -22.39 -2.25
C ILE A 39 -12.16 -21.24 -2.82
N CYS A 40 -11.88 -21.23 -4.13
CA CYS A 40 -11.15 -20.14 -4.78
C CYS A 40 -11.83 -18.78 -4.59
N ARG A 41 -13.16 -18.72 -4.63
CA ARG A 41 -13.94 -17.48 -4.44
C ARG A 41 -13.87 -16.96 -3.01
N VAL A 42 -13.97 -17.84 -2.01
CA VAL A 42 -13.80 -17.47 -0.60
C VAL A 42 -12.39 -16.91 -0.36
N LEU A 43 -11.35 -17.56 -0.93
CA LEU A 43 -9.97 -17.10 -0.83
C LEU A 43 -9.73 -15.74 -1.52
N LEU A 44 -10.44 -15.47 -2.61
CA LEU A 44 -10.34 -14.22 -3.37
C LEU A 44 -11.25 -13.10 -2.82
N SER A 45 -12.08 -13.39 -1.82
CA SER A 45 -12.97 -12.41 -1.20
C SER A 45 -12.19 -11.23 -0.57
N ALA A 46 -12.82 -10.06 -0.56
CA ALA A 46 -12.26 -8.85 0.03
C ALA A 46 -11.79 -9.05 1.50
N PRO A 47 -12.62 -9.64 2.40
CA PRO A 47 -12.22 -9.86 3.78
C PRO A 47 -11.07 -10.85 3.94
N VAL A 48 -11.00 -11.92 3.14
CA VAL A 48 -9.89 -12.88 3.23
C VAL A 48 -8.59 -12.27 2.73
N ARG A 49 -8.61 -11.55 1.60
CA ARG A 49 -7.41 -10.84 1.11
C ARG A 49 -6.94 -9.78 2.11
N LEU A 50 -7.87 -9.05 2.75
CA LEU A 50 -7.54 -8.10 3.80
C LEU A 50 -6.93 -8.82 5.02
N ALA A 51 -7.50 -9.94 5.46
CA ALA A 51 -6.99 -10.72 6.59
C ALA A 51 -5.57 -11.24 6.33
N ILE A 52 -5.29 -11.74 5.12
CA ILE A 52 -3.94 -12.18 4.72
C ILE A 52 -2.96 -11.01 4.81
N ILE A 53 -3.32 -9.83 4.26
CA ILE A 53 -2.47 -8.63 4.33
C ILE A 53 -2.22 -8.25 5.80
N LEU A 54 -3.24 -8.24 6.65
CA LEU A 54 -3.09 -7.89 8.07
C LEU A 54 -2.20 -8.89 8.82
N ILE A 55 -2.36 -10.19 8.57
CA ILE A 55 -1.51 -11.24 9.16
C ILE A 55 -0.06 -11.10 8.74
N LEU A 56 0.23 -10.61 7.54
CA LEU A 56 1.61 -10.37 7.08
C LEU A 56 2.18 -9.05 7.63
N VAL A 57 1.40 -7.98 7.62
CA VAL A 57 1.88 -6.63 7.99
C VAL A 57 2.04 -6.46 9.49
N ILE A 58 1.11 -6.98 10.30
CA ILE A 58 1.12 -6.74 11.75
C ILE A 58 2.38 -7.32 12.41
N PRO A 59 2.75 -8.60 12.20
CA PRO A 59 3.96 -9.16 12.81
C PRO A 59 5.25 -8.50 12.32
N ASP A 60 5.35 -8.18 11.03
CA ASP A 60 6.53 -7.53 10.46
C ASP A 60 6.72 -6.12 11.04
N PHE A 61 5.63 -5.35 11.11
CA PHE A 61 5.63 -4.02 11.74
C PHE A 61 5.92 -4.10 13.24
N ALA A 62 5.29 -5.04 13.96
CA ALA A 62 5.51 -5.22 15.39
C ALA A 62 6.97 -5.60 15.70
N LEU A 63 7.56 -6.49 14.90
CA LEU A 63 8.96 -6.87 15.01
C LEU A 63 9.88 -5.68 14.71
N ALA A 64 9.57 -4.86 13.71
CA ALA A 64 10.32 -3.65 13.40
C ALA A 64 10.28 -2.63 14.56
N VAL A 65 9.11 -2.43 15.17
CA VAL A 65 8.93 -1.56 16.34
C VAL A 65 9.66 -2.13 17.57
N TYR A 66 9.53 -3.43 17.83
CA TYR A 66 10.20 -4.10 18.93
C TYR A 66 11.72 -3.94 18.84
N ARG A 67 12.30 -4.25 17.68
CA ARG A 67 13.73 -4.07 17.42
C ARG A 67 14.18 -2.62 17.62
N ARG A 68 13.35 -1.65 17.24
CA ARG A 68 13.63 -0.22 17.41
C ARG A 68 13.70 0.18 18.89
N VAL A 69 12.80 -0.35 19.72
CA VAL A 69 12.75 -0.04 21.16
C VAL A 69 13.84 -0.79 21.93
N SER A 70 14.09 -2.06 21.59
CA SER A 70 15.02 -2.92 22.34
C SER A 70 16.49 -2.77 21.93
N ALA A 71 16.79 -2.34 20.70
CA ALA A 71 18.17 -2.20 20.20
C ALA A 71 18.31 -0.95 19.30
N PRO A 72 18.28 0.27 19.88
CA PRO A 72 18.28 1.52 19.12
C PRO A 72 19.59 1.76 18.33
N GLU A 73 20.73 1.26 18.82
CA GLU A 73 22.06 1.42 18.22
C GLU A 73 22.32 0.52 16.98
N SER A 74 21.58 -0.60 16.86
CA SER A 74 21.83 -1.62 15.84
C SER A 74 20.90 -1.51 14.61
N ASN A 75 19.77 -0.80 14.74
CA ASN A 75 18.77 -0.72 13.66
C ASN A 75 18.91 0.55 12.81
N LYS A 76 19.52 0.39 11.63
CA LYS A 76 19.70 1.46 10.62
C LYS A 76 18.52 1.62 9.64
N VAL A 77 17.50 0.76 9.68
CA VAL A 77 16.40 0.81 8.71
C VAL A 77 15.37 1.88 9.11
N GLY A 78 15.09 2.81 8.20
CA GLY A 78 14.12 3.88 8.43
C GLY A 78 12.68 3.39 8.44
N VAL A 79 12.07 3.31 9.63
CA VAL A 79 10.62 3.07 9.80
C VAL A 79 9.79 4.11 9.02
N THR A 80 10.29 5.34 8.95
CA THR A 80 9.73 6.43 8.14
C THR A 80 9.65 6.06 6.65
N ALA A 81 10.61 5.32 6.11
CA ALA A 81 10.60 4.86 4.73
C ALA A 81 9.60 3.71 4.49
N HIS A 82 9.26 2.94 5.52
CA HIS A 82 8.19 1.94 5.45
C HIS A 82 6.82 2.61 5.44
N ILE A 83 6.59 3.53 6.37
CA ILE A 83 5.34 4.29 6.47
C ILE A 83 5.12 5.15 5.21
N GLY A 84 6.14 5.89 4.76
CA GLY A 84 6.07 6.70 3.56
C GLY A 84 5.82 5.86 2.30
N GLY A 85 6.46 4.69 2.19
CA GLY A 85 6.19 3.72 1.13
C GLY A 85 4.75 3.24 1.14
N PHE A 86 4.22 2.86 2.30
CA PHE A 86 2.84 2.42 2.46
C PHE A 86 1.83 3.49 2.04
N LEU A 87 1.98 4.71 2.55
CA LEU A 87 1.12 5.85 2.20
C LEU A 87 1.16 6.15 0.70
N ALA A 88 2.36 6.22 0.12
CA ALA A 88 2.54 6.39 -1.32
C ALA A 88 1.82 5.28 -2.11
N GLY A 89 1.94 4.03 -1.64
CA GLY A 89 1.24 2.88 -2.20
C GLY A 89 -0.28 3.00 -2.16
N VAL A 90 -0.85 3.43 -1.03
CA VAL A 90 -2.30 3.67 -0.90
C VAL A 90 -2.74 4.76 -1.87
N MET A 91 -2.04 5.90 -1.89
CA MET A 91 -2.42 7.05 -2.71
C MET A 91 -2.36 6.75 -4.21
N LEU A 92 -1.27 6.14 -4.67
CA LEU A 92 -1.12 5.72 -6.06
C LEU A 92 -2.01 4.51 -6.40
N GLY A 93 -2.24 3.61 -5.45
CA GLY A 93 -3.13 2.47 -5.62
C GLY A 93 -4.55 2.88 -5.98
N ILE A 94 -5.07 3.96 -5.36
CA ILE A 94 -6.39 4.52 -5.67
C ILE A 94 -6.49 4.99 -7.14
N VAL A 95 -5.40 5.51 -7.70
CA VAL A 95 -5.36 6.12 -9.03
C VAL A 95 -5.04 5.09 -10.12
N ILE A 96 -4.04 4.24 -9.87
CA ILE A 96 -3.45 3.33 -10.85
C ILE A 96 -4.26 2.04 -10.95
N LEU A 97 -4.74 1.50 -9.84
CA LEU A 97 -5.34 0.17 -9.85
C LEU A 97 -6.73 0.20 -10.47
N ARG A 98 -7.09 -0.95 -11.06
CA ARG A 98 -8.38 -1.13 -11.71
C ARG A 98 -9.48 -1.08 -10.66
N ASN A 99 -10.27 -0.01 -10.72
CA ASN A 99 -11.58 0.05 -10.12
C ASN A 99 -12.60 -0.65 -11.07
N ILE A 100 -13.48 -1.50 -10.55
CA ILE A 100 -14.40 -2.30 -11.37
C ILE A 100 -15.64 -1.48 -11.73
N ASN A 101 -16.20 -0.74 -10.77
CA ASN A 101 -17.36 0.10 -10.98
C ASN A 101 -17.05 1.54 -10.56
N ARG A 102 -16.86 2.44 -11.53
CA ARG A 102 -16.45 3.82 -11.29
C ARG A 102 -17.60 4.64 -10.69
N LEU A 103 -17.56 4.88 -9.38
CA LEU A 103 -18.44 5.86 -8.74
C LEU A 103 -17.85 7.27 -8.87
N THR A 104 -18.72 8.29 -8.90
CA THR A 104 -18.30 9.69 -9.05
C THR A 104 -17.41 10.15 -7.90
N TRP A 105 -17.70 9.72 -6.67
CA TRP A 105 -16.88 10.04 -5.49
C TRP A 105 -15.49 9.40 -5.55
N GLU A 106 -15.34 8.21 -6.13
CA GLU A 106 -14.04 7.51 -6.28
C GLU A 106 -13.15 8.22 -7.29
N LYS A 107 -13.75 8.74 -8.37
CA LYS A 107 -13.04 9.56 -9.35
C LYS A 107 -12.50 10.84 -8.69
N THR A 108 -13.33 11.53 -7.92
CA THR A 108 -12.92 12.73 -7.17
C THR A 108 -11.82 12.38 -6.16
N LEU A 109 -11.96 11.29 -5.41
CA LEU A 109 -10.95 10.82 -4.47
C LEU A 109 -9.60 10.55 -5.17
N GLY A 110 -9.61 9.89 -6.32
CA GLY A 110 -8.40 9.62 -7.09
C GLY A 110 -7.67 10.89 -7.54
N TRP A 111 -8.40 11.91 -8.01
CA TRP A 111 -7.76 13.18 -8.38
C TRP A 111 -7.19 13.92 -7.16
N ILE A 112 -7.89 13.89 -6.02
CA ILE A 112 -7.40 14.50 -4.77
C ILE A 112 -6.13 13.79 -4.31
N THR A 113 -6.12 12.46 -4.23
CA THR A 113 -4.95 11.70 -3.77
C THR A 113 -3.77 11.85 -4.73
N LEU A 114 -4.02 11.91 -6.04
CA LEU A 114 -2.97 12.20 -7.03
C LEU A 114 -2.36 13.58 -6.82
N ALA A 115 -3.19 14.62 -6.64
CA ALA A 115 -2.71 15.99 -6.43
C ALA A 115 -1.83 16.10 -5.17
N ILE A 116 -2.27 15.48 -4.06
CA ILE A 116 -1.47 15.46 -2.82
C ILE A 116 -0.15 14.73 -3.04
N TYR A 117 -0.17 13.56 -3.70
CA TYR A 117 1.04 12.78 -3.97
C TYR A 117 2.04 13.56 -4.81
N LEU A 118 1.60 14.17 -5.91
CA LEU A 118 2.46 14.97 -6.79
C LEU A 118 3.01 16.21 -6.09
N THR A 119 2.21 16.86 -5.24
CA THR A 119 2.66 18.01 -4.44
C THR A 119 3.79 17.60 -3.50
N PHE A 120 3.64 16.46 -2.83
CA PHE A 120 4.66 15.93 -1.91
C PHE A 120 5.94 15.53 -2.65
N VAL A 121 5.81 14.84 -3.79
CA VAL A 121 6.96 14.48 -4.64
C VAL A 121 7.69 15.72 -5.16
N ALA A 122 6.95 16.73 -5.62
CA ALA A 122 7.52 17.98 -6.09
C ALA A 122 8.29 18.69 -4.97
N PHE A 123 7.69 18.77 -3.77
CA PHE A 123 8.38 19.32 -2.60
C PHE A 123 9.67 18.56 -2.28
N CYS A 124 9.64 17.22 -2.24
CA CYS A 124 10.83 16.41 -2.00
C CYS A 124 11.91 16.62 -3.06
N ALA A 125 11.54 16.70 -4.34
CA ALA A 125 12.46 16.93 -5.44
C ALA A 125 13.10 18.32 -5.34
N MET A 126 12.31 19.36 -5.05
CA MET A 126 12.80 20.72 -4.83
C MET A 126 13.72 20.81 -3.63
N PHE A 127 13.33 20.23 -2.49
CA PHE A 127 14.17 20.22 -1.30
C PHE A 127 15.50 19.53 -1.55
N ASN A 128 15.51 18.37 -2.21
CA ASN A 128 16.74 17.64 -2.52
C ASN A 128 17.61 18.35 -3.57
N GLY A 129 17.00 19.09 -4.50
CA GLY A 129 17.72 19.82 -5.55
C GLY A 129 18.32 21.15 -5.10
N PHE A 130 17.70 21.83 -4.12
CA PHE A 130 18.12 23.16 -3.65
C PHE A 130 18.81 23.17 -2.28
N TYR A 131 18.91 22.02 -1.61
CA TYR A 131 19.57 21.94 -0.31
C TYR A 131 21.10 21.81 -0.47
N ASP A 132 21.85 22.84 -0.09
CA ASP A 132 23.31 22.88 -0.21
C ASP A 132 24.05 22.30 1.03
N GLY A 133 23.31 21.90 2.07
CA GLY A 133 23.89 21.41 3.32
C GLY A 133 24.33 19.93 3.30
N TYR A 134 24.45 19.30 2.14
CA TYR A 134 24.91 17.93 2.04
C TYR A 134 26.42 17.83 2.34
N PRO A 135 26.88 16.80 3.07
CA PRO A 135 28.31 16.59 3.27
C PRO A 135 28.99 16.37 1.93
N LYS A 136 30.25 16.84 1.79
CA LYS A 136 31.03 16.62 0.58
C LYS A 136 31.11 15.12 0.29
N THR A 137 30.76 14.74 -0.92
CA THR A 137 30.91 13.36 -1.39
C THR A 137 32.39 13.00 -1.39
N ASP A 138 32.76 11.99 -0.60
CA ASP A 138 34.11 11.46 -0.58
C ASP A 138 34.28 10.48 -1.74
N TRP A 139 35.02 10.92 -2.77
CA TRP A 139 35.34 10.11 -3.95
C TRP A 139 36.61 9.26 -3.76
N SER A 140 37.25 9.30 -2.59
CA SER A 140 38.54 8.64 -2.34
C SER A 140 38.46 7.12 -2.14
N GLY A 141 37.26 6.54 -2.18
CA GLY A 141 37.01 5.11 -1.98
C GLY A 141 36.83 4.27 -3.26
N TYR A 142 37.16 4.80 -4.45
CA TYR A 142 37.14 4.06 -5.72
C TYR A 142 38.55 3.89 -6.29
#